data_AF-A0A2A6LV49-F1
#
_entry.id   AF-A0A2A6LV49-F1
#
_cell.length_a   1.000
_cell.length_b   1.000
_cell.length_c   1.000
_cell.angle_alpha   90.00
_cell.angle_beta   90.00
_cell.angle_gamma   90.00
#
_symmetry.space_group_name_H-M   'P 1'
#
loop_
_entity.id
_entity.type
_entity.pdbx_description
1 polymer ?
#
loop_
_entity_poly.entity_id
_entity_poly.type
_entity_poly.pdbx_seq_one_letter_code
_entity_poly.pdbx_strand_id
1 'polypeptide(L)' 'MATIVHTENVGRRIPNDDDVELALALACELLEMTREAIIRLIIREWLEEYGFLPVQELDEASDTEGSA' A
#
# COMPACT_ATOMS: atom_id res chain seq x y z
N MET A 1 14.47 -21.11 -42.32
CA MET A 1 14.44 -21.88 -41.05
C MET A 1 13.56 -21.11 -40.09
N ALA A 2 12.44 -21.71 -39.66
CA ALA A 2 11.44 -21.07 -38.82
C ALA A 2 11.65 -21.45 -37.36
N THR A 3 11.48 -20.43 -36.50
CA THR A 3 11.00 -20.47 -35.12
C THR A 3 11.91 -21.12 -34.08
N ILE A 4 12.34 -20.32 -33.10
CA ILE A 4 11.85 -20.37 -31.72
C ILE A 4 11.97 -18.95 -31.16
N VAL A 5 10.81 -18.30 -31.07
CA VAL A 5 10.61 -17.12 -30.24
C VAL A 5 10.80 -17.61 -28.82
N HIS A 6 11.81 -17.11 -28.11
CA HIS A 6 12.01 -17.41 -26.71
C HIS A 6 10.94 -16.69 -25.91
N THR A 7 9.77 -17.34 -25.83
CA THR A 7 8.68 -16.97 -24.95
C THR A 7 9.09 -17.37 -23.54
N GLU A 8 9.87 -16.50 -22.88
CA GLU A 8 10.01 -16.55 -21.44
C GLU A 8 8.73 -16.01 -20.83
N ASN A 9 7.83 -16.94 -20.58
CA ASN A 9 6.72 -16.78 -19.67
C ASN A 9 7.31 -16.34 -18.32
N VAL A 10 7.29 -15.03 -18.03
CA VAL A 10 7.46 -14.52 -16.65
C VAL A 10 6.29 -15.10 -15.89
N GLY A 11 6.51 -16.30 -15.35
CA GLY A 11 5.49 -17.08 -14.69
C GLY A 11 4.82 -16.20 -13.66
N ARG A 12 3.49 -16.12 -13.73
CA ARG A 12 2.64 -15.52 -12.70
C ARG A 12 3.01 -16.16 -11.36
N ARG A 13 3.99 -15.59 -10.65
CA ARG A 13 4.33 -15.99 -9.30
C ARG A 13 3.11 -15.59 -8.47
N ILE A 14 2.37 -16.59 -8.00
CA ILE A 14 1.33 -16.35 -7.01
C ILE A 14 2.10 -15.84 -5.78
N PRO A 15 1.82 -14.61 -5.30
CA PRO A 15 2.49 -14.12 -4.10
C PRO A 15 2.15 -15.09 -2.98
N ASN A 16 3.18 -15.64 -2.35
CA ASN A 16 3.02 -16.47 -1.15
C ASN A 16 2.87 -15.54 0.06
N ASP A 17 2.35 -16.06 1.17
CA ASP A 17 2.23 -15.30 2.43
C ASP A 17 3.58 -14.68 2.84
N ASP A 18 4.69 -15.37 2.57
CA ASP A 18 6.05 -14.87 2.80
C ASP A 18 6.37 -13.59 2.02
N ASP A 19 5.85 -13.45 0.79
CA ASP A 19 6.06 -12.25 -0.03
C ASP A 19 5.30 -11.05 0.53
N VAL A 20 4.11 -11.29 1.09
CA VAL A 20 3.29 -10.27 1.75
C VAL A 20 3.96 -9.80 3.03
N GLU A 21 4.47 -10.72 3.85
CA GLU A 21 5.20 -10.37 5.08
C GLU A 21 6.50 -9.62 4.78
N LEU A 22 7.24 -10.01 3.73
CA LEU A 22 8.43 -9.29 3.29
C LEU A 22 8.09 -7.87 2.82
N ALA A 23 7.05 -7.72 2.00
CA ALA A 23 6.61 -6.40 1.52
C ALA A 23 6.18 -5.50 2.69
N LEU A 24 5.46 -6.04 3.68
CA LEU A 24 5.08 -5.30 4.89
C LEU A 24 6.32 -4.88 5.70
N ALA A 25 7.29 -5.77 5.89
CA ALA A 25 8.52 -5.46 6.61
C ALA A 25 9.33 -4.34 5.92
N LEU A 26 9.48 -4.43 4.59
CA LEU A 26 10.14 -3.40 3.79
C LEU A 26 9.41 -2.05 3.86
N ALA A 27 8.07 -2.06 3.84
CA ALA A 27 7.28 -0.84 4.01
C ALA A 27 7.49 -0.22 5.40
N CYS A 28 7.59 -1.05 6.46
CA CYS A 28 7.88 -0.57 7.82
C CYS A 28 9.23 0.15 7.89
N GLU A 29 10.27 -0.43 7.30
CA GLU A 29 11.59 0.20 7.23
C GLU A 29 11.56 1.49 6.40
N LEU A 30 10.96 1.45 5.21
CA LEU A 30 10.97 2.56 4.27
C LEU A 30 10.22 3.80 4.79
N LEU A 31 9.09 3.57 5.48
CA LEU A 31 8.23 4.64 5.98
C LEU A 31 8.51 5.02 7.43
N GLU A 32 9.45 4.33 8.09
CA GLU A 32 9.75 4.47 9.52
C GLU A 32 8.49 4.32 10.41
N MET A 33 7.58 3.44 9.99
CA MET A 33 6.30 3.19 10.66
C MET A 33 6.26 1.80 11.27
N THR A 34 5.44 1.63 12.31
CA THR A 34 5.19 0.31 12.86
C THR A 34 4.32 -0.52 11.91
N ARG A 35 4.47 -1.85 11.95
CA ARG A 35 3.64 -2.78 11.18
C ARG A 35 2.14 -2.54 11.39
N GLU A 36 1.75 -2.25 12.62
CA GLU A 36 0.38 -1.92 12.99
C GLU A 36 -0.12 -0.64 12.30
N ALA A 37 0.71 0.41 12.25
CA ALA A 37 0.36 1.66 11.60
C ALA A 37 0.21 1.51 10.08
N ILE A 38 1.11 0.75 9.45
CA ILE A 38 1.04 0.47 8.00
C ILE A 38 -0.19 -0.36 7.64
N ILE A 39 -0.50 -1.41 8.40
CA ILE A 39 -1.70 -2.22 8.14
C ILE A 39 -2.97 -1.36 8.26
N ARG A 40 -3.05 -0.48 9.26
CA ARG A 40 -4.17 0.45 9.39
C ARG A 40 -4.26 1.41 8.22
N LEU A 41 -3.13 1.90 7.72
CA LEU A 41 -3.07 2.80 6.58
C LEU A 41 -3.56 2.10 5.31
N ILE A 42 -3.02 0.91 5.00
CA ILE A 42 -3.43 0.11 3.83
C ILE A 42 -4.93 -0.19 3.87
N ILE A 43 -5.45 -0.65 5.02
CA ILE A 43 -6.88 -0.97 5.15
C ILE A 43 -7.75 0.29 5.00
N ARG A 44 -7.32 1.42 5.57
CA ARG A 44 -8.04 2.70 5.44
C ARG A 44 -8.14 3.12 3.99
N GLU A 45 -7.01 3.17 3.28
CA GLU A 45 -6.95 3.57 1.87
C GLU A 45 -7.84 2.66 1.00
N TRP A 46 -7.77 1.35 1.21
CA TRP A 46 -8.67 0.40 0.54
C TRP A 46 -10.15 0.71 0.80
N LEU A 47 -10.53 0.91 2.06
CA LEU A 47 -11.93 1.17 2.40
C LEU A 47 -12.42 2.52 1.87
N GLU A 48 -11.56 3.53 1.80
CA GLU A 48 -11.87 4.84 1.22
C GLU A 48 -12.03 4.73 -0.31
N GLU A 49 -11.14 4.03 -1.01
CA GLU A 49 -11.21 3.84 -2.47
C GLU A 49 -12.50 3.11 -2.90
N TYR A 50 -12.91 2.10 -2.13
CA TYR A 50 -14.15 1.37 -2.39
C TYR A 50 -15.42 2.03 -1.83
N GLY A 51 -15.32 3.24 -1.25
CA GLY A 51 -16.45 4.01 -0.75
C GLY A 51 -17.11 3.46 0.51
N PHE A 52 -16.42 2.57 1.24
CA PHE A 52 -16.86 2.06 2.54
C PHE A 52 -16.56 3.03 3.69
N LEU A 53 -15.58 3.92 3.50
CA LEU A 53 -15.31 5.06 4.38
C LEU A 53 -15.43 6.37 3.59
N PRO A 54 -15.95 7.45 4.21
CA PRO A 54 -15.78 8.77 3.64
C PRO A 54 -14.28 9.08 3.55
N VAL A 55 -13.83 9.52 2.37
CA VAL A 55 -12.46 9.98 2.17
C VAL A 55 -12.20 11.10 3.17
N GLN A 56 -11.35 10.85 4.16
CA GLN A 56 -10.88 11.92 5.01
C GLN A 56 -9.83 12.66 4.19
N GLU A 57 -10.20 13.81 3.63
CA GLU A 57 -9.20 14.81 3.26
C GLU A 57 -8.40 15.06 4.54
N LEU A 58 -7.14 14.63 4.52
CA LEU A 58 -6.17 15.00 5.55
C LEU A 58 -6.10 16.53 5.46
N ASP A 59 -6.82 17.20 6.36
CA ASP A 59 -6.84 18.66 6.49
C ASP A 59 -5.39 19.12 6.71
N GLU A 60 -4.70 19.44 5.61
CA GLU A 60 -3.45 20.17 5.63
C GLU A 60 -3.76 21.56 6.18
N ALA A 61 -3.34 21.77 7.43
CA ALA A 61 -3.30 23.04 8.12
C ALA A 61 -4.65 23.63 8.60
N SER A 62 -5.18 23.07 9.69
CA SER A 62 -5.87 23.93 10.66
C SER A 62 -4.84 24.70 11.49
N ASP A 63 -4.22 25.71 10.88
CA ASP A 63 -3.78 26.89 11.62
C ASP A 63 -5.03 27.62 12.10
N THR A 64 -5.59 27.16 13.22
CA THR A 64 -6.55 27.95 13.99
C THR A 64 -5.90 28.36 15.30
N GLU A 65 -5.08 29.43 15.22
CA GLU A 65 -4.96 30.40 16.31
C GLU A 65 -6.34 31.04 16.52
N GLY A 66 -7.24 30.32 17.19
CA GLY A 66 -8.50 30.85 17.68
C GLY A 66 -8.27 31.64 18.96
N SER A 67 -7.77 32.87 18.82
CA SER A 67 -7.93 33.88 19.88
C SER A 67 -9.37 34.41 19.83
N ALA A 68 -10.16 34.08 20.85
CA ALA A 68 -11.41 34.74 21.19
C ALA A 68 -11.63 34.70 22.71
#